data_AF-A0A0S2JIQ9-F1
#
_entry.id   AF-A0A0S2JIQ9-F1
#
_cell.length_a   1.000
_cell.length_b   1.000
_cell.length_c   1.000
_cell.angle_alpha   90.00
_cell.angle_beta   90.00
_cell.angle_gamma   90.00
#
_symmetry.space_group_name_H-M   'P 1'
#
loop_
_entity.id
_entity.type
_entity.pdbx_description
1 polymer ?
#
loop_
_entity_poly.entity_id
_entity_poly.type
_entity_poly.pdbx_seq_one_letter_code
_entity_poly.pdbx_strand_id
1 'polypeptide(L)'
;MKHLLILIVAVALYLHFYPNKEVTQFYNEQKQVLLDGFAKFSDTKVRLKADKIYLDLVPELAAFSEAEVARLKEITSSRENVKTFYFTICKTEKRDVDFHINNEKKVCSTISRYANML
;
A
#
# COMPACT_ATOMS: atom_id res chain seq x y z
N MET A 1 28.20 -17.82 -18.30
CA MET A 1 27.82 -16.87 -17.24
C MET A 1 27.71 -15.41 -17.69
N LYS A 2 28.39 -14.96 -18.76
CA LYS A 2 28.29 -13.59 -19.28
C LYS A 2 26.91 -13.23 -19.88
N HIS A 3 26.26 -14.18 -20.56
CA HIS A 3 24.95 -13.95 -21.20
C HIS A 3 23.76 -13.86 -20.22
N LEU A 4 23.87 -14.51 -19.06
CA LEU A 4 22.85 -14.42 -18.00
C LEU A 4 22.82 -13.02 -17.38
N LEU A 5 23.98 -12.42 -17.11
CA LEU A 5 24.07 -11.04 -16.61
C LEU A 5 23.48 -10.04 -17.60
N ILE A 6 23.75 -10.22 -18.90
CA ILE A 6 23.22 -9.33 -19.95
C ILE A 6 21.70 -9.43 -20.03
N LEU A 7 21.13 -10.64 -19.90
CA LEU A 7 19.67 -10.83 -19.86
C LEU A 7 19.02 -10.17 -18.64
N ILE A 8 19.60 -10.33 -17.45
CA ILE A 8 19.09 -9.71 -16.22
C ILE A 8 19.12 -8.18 -16.34
N VAL A 9 20.22 -7.63 -16.85
CA VAL A 9 20.37 -6.17 -17.07
C VAL A 9 19.37 -5.66 -18.11
N ALA A 10 19.15 -6.40 -19.20
CA ALA A 10 18.18 -6.02 -20.23
C ALA A 10 16.73 -6.02 -19.69
N VAL A 11 16.36 -7.01 -18.87
CA VAL A 11 15.04 -7.07 -18.23
C VAL A 11 14.84 -5.93 -17.23
N ALA A 12 15.87 -5.62 -16.42
CA ALA A 12 15.82 -4.50 -15.47
C ALA A 12 15.66 -3.15 -16.19
N LEU A 13 16.42 -2.92 -17.27
CA LEU A 13 16.28 -1.72 -18.10
C LEU A 13 14.91 -1.66 -18.79
N TYR A 14 14.42 -2.78 -19.33
CA TYR A 14 13.11 -2.84 -19.95
C TYR A 14 11.99 -2.49 -18.97
N LEU A 15 12.00 -3.06 -17.76
CA LEU A 15 11.00 -2.72 -16.73
C LEU A 15 11.13 -1.28 -16.23
N HIS A 16 12.34 -0.72 -16.22
CA HIS A 16 12.57 0.67 -15.82
C HIS A 16 12.11 1.68 -16.88
N PHE A 17 12.34 1.41 -18.16
CA PHE A 17 12.06 2.34 -19.27
C PHE A 17 10.75 2.07 -20.01
N TYR A 18 10.20 0.85 -19.92
CA TYR A 18 8.88 0.46 -20.44
C TYR A 18 7.98 -0.03 -19.31
N PRO A 19 7.61 0.87 -18.37
CA PRO A 19 6.69 0.50 -17.32
C PRO A 19 5.36 0.12 -17.97
N ASN A 20 4.79 -1.00 -17.54
CA ASN A 20 3.53 -1.51 -18.08
C ASN A 20 2.47 -0.38 -17.99
N LYS A 21 1.87 0.00 -19.12
CA LYS A 21 0.99 1.17 -19.22
C LYS A 21 -0.16 1.08 -18.23
N GLU A 22 -0.71 -0.11 -18.03
CA GLU A 22 -1.83 -0.35 -17.10
C GLU A 22 -1.41 -0.12 -15.64
N VAL A 23 -0.25 -0.66 -15.23
CA VAL A 23 0.29 -0.48 -13.87
C VAL A 23 0.64 0.99 -13.60
N THR A 24 1.19 1.66 -14.62
CA THR A 24 1.58 3.08 -14.53
C THR A 24 0.35 3.98 -14.44
N GLN A 25 -0.68 3.69 -15.23
CA GLN A 25 -1.93 4.44 -15.22
C GLN A 25 -2.67 4.24 -13.90
N PHE A 26 -2.80 3.01 -13.42
CA PHE A 26 -3.37 2.70 -12.10
C PHE A 26 -2.63 3.43 -10.97
N TYR A 27 -1.30 3.42 -10.97
CA TYR A 27 -0.50 4.15 -10.00
C TYR A 27 -0.77 5.66 -10.04
N ASN A 28 -0.80 6.25 -11.24
CA ASN A 28 -1.02 7.69 -11.43
C ASN A 28 -2.45 8.12 -11.07
N GLU A 29 -3.45 7.32 -11.44
CA GLU A 29 -4.86 7.57 -11.11
C GLU A 29 -5.09 7.51 -9.61
N GLN A 30 -4.54 6.49 -8.94
CA GLN A 30 -4.63 6.40 -7.49
C GLN A 30 -3.92 7.55 -6.80
N LYS A 31 -2.72 7.92 -7.27
CA LYS A 31 -1.99 9.09 -6.77
C LYS A 31 -2.81 10.37 -6.89
N GLN A 32 -3.50 10.59 -8.01
CA GLN A 32 -4.33 11.77 -8.22
C GLN A 32 -5.58 11.78 -7.32
N VAL A 33 -6.34 10.68 -7.28
CA VAL A 33 -7.54 10.56 -6.43
C VAL A 33 -7.21 10.79 -4.96
N LEU A 34 -6.02 10.39 -4.51
CA LEU A 34 -5.54 10.63 -3.16
C LEU A 34 -5.27 12.11 -2.90
N LEU A 35 -4.51 12.78 -3.78
CA LEU A 35 -4.20 14.20 -3.64
C LEU A 35 -5.48 15.05 -3.57
N ASP A 36 -6.45 14.73 -4.41
CA ASP A 36 -7.76 15.40 -4.43
C ASP A 36 -8.61 15.06 -3.19
N GLY A 37 -8.53 13.81 -2.71
CA GLY A 37 -9.14 13.39 -1.46
C GLY A 37 -8.60 14.19 -0.27
N PHE A 38 -7.27 14.32 -0.14
CA PHE A 38 -6.66 15.02 0.98
C PHE A 38 -6.99 16.51 1.03
N ALA A 39 -7.13 17.17 -0.13
CA ALA A 39 -7.54 18.58 -0.20
C ALA A 39 -8.92 18.81 0.45
N LYS A 40 -9.83 17.83 0.35
CA LYS A 40 -11.19 17.94 0.90
C LYS A 40 -11.30 17.71 2.40
N PHE A 41 -10.23 17.28 3.07
CA PHE A 41 -10.40 16.69 4.39
C PHE A 41 -9.33 17.07 5.43
N SER A 42 -8.88 18.32 5.46
CA SER A 42 -7.88 18.80 6.43
C SER A 42 -8.42 18.96 7.87
N ASP A 43 -8.91 17.89 8.51
CA ASP A 43 -9.22 17.90 9.95
C ASP A 43 -8.16 17.11 10.74
N THR A 44 -7.47 17.78 11.67
CA THR A 44 -6.02 18.04 11.54
C THR A 44 -5.05 17.16 12.35
N LYS A 45 -5.47 16.13 13.09
CA LYS A 45 -4.49 15.28 13.83
C LYS A 45 -4.78 13.78 13.86
N VAL A 46 -6.04 13.37 13.76
CA VAL A 46 -6.43 11.96 13.86
C VAL A 46 -6.38 11.26 12.50
N ARG A 47 -6.85 11.92 11.43
CA ARG A 47 -6.77 11.43 10.05
C ARG A 47 -5.35 11.32 9.52
N LEU A 48 -4.49 12.26 9.93
CA LEU A 48 -3.08 12.29 9.54
C LEU A 48 -2.33 10.97 9.85
N LYS A 49 -2.86 10.08 10.70
CA LYS A 49 -2.23 8.78 11.03
C LYS A 49 -2.69 7.65 10.11
N ALA A 50 -4.00 7.50 9.92
CA ALA A 50 -4.55 6.46 9.04
C ALA A 50 -4.17 6.72 7.57
N ASP A 51 -4.24 7.99 7.17
CA ASP A 51 -3.82 8.48 5.86
C ASP A 51 -2.32 8.24 5.63
N LYS A 52 -1.47 8.46 6.66
CA LYS A 52 -0.03 8.21 6.56
C LYS A 52 0.31 6.74 6.33
N ILE A 53 -0.42 5.82 6.96
CA ILE A 53 -0.22 4.38 6.75
C ILE A 53 -0.49 4.03 5.28
N TYR A 54 -1.57 4.57 4.70
CA TYR A 54 -1.85 4.39 3.29
C TYR A 54 -0.76 5.00 2.41
N LEU A 55 -0.36 6.25 2.68
CA LEU A 55 0.67 6.97 1.92
C LEU A 55 2.03 6.25 1.92
N ASP A 56 2.43 5.70 3.05
CA ASP A 56 3.66 4.91 3.17
C ASP A 56 3.63 3.63 2.31
N LEU A 57 2.43 3.09 2.05
CA LEU A 57 2.23 1.88 1.25
C LEU A 57 2.04 2.18 -0.25
N VAL A 58 1.74 3.42 -0.65
CA VAL A 58 1.62 3.86 -2.06
C VAL A 58 2.75 3.35 -2.96
N PRO A 59 4.05 3.49 -2.62
CA PRO A 59 5.12 2.99 -3.47
C PRO A 59 5.14 1.46 -3.60
N GLU A 60 4.48 0.75 -2.69
CA GLU A 60 4.40 -0.71 -2.67
C GLU A 60 3.13 -1.27 -3.32
N LEU A 61 2.15 -0.42 -3.69
CA LEU A 61 0.86 -0.85 -4.24
C LEU A 61 0.98 -1.59 -5.58
N ALA A 62 2.11 -1.49 -6.28
CA ALA A 62 2.37 -2.27 -7.49
C ALA A 62 2.35 -3.80 -7.22
N ALA A 63 2.55 -4.23 -5.97
CA ALA A 63 2.44 -5.62 -5.56
C ALA A 63 1.02 -6.02 -5.10
N PHE A 64 0.08 -5.08 -5.06
CA PHE A 64 -1.28 -5.27 -4.59
C PHE A 64 -2.23 -5.38 -5.78
N SER A 65 -3.16 -6.33 -5.73
CA SER A 65 -4.31 -6.37 -6.63
C SER A 65 -5.30 -5.25 -6.34
N GLU A 66 -6.19 -4.95 -7.29
CA GLU A 66 -7.21 -3.92 -7.10
C GLU A 66 -8.09 -4.16 -5.86
N ALA A 67 -8.44 -5.41 -5.60
CA ALA A 67 -9.19 -5.82 -4.40
C ALA A 67 -8.41 -5.53 -3.11
N GLU A 68 -7.12 -5.85 -3.08
CA GLU A 68 -6.26 -5.57 -1.93
C GLU A 68 -6.07 -4.07 -1.71
N VAL A 69 -6.00 -3.27 -2.78
CA VAL A 69 -5.94 -1.81 -2.63
C VAL A 69 -7.26 -1.25 -2.12
N ALA A 70 -8.40 -1.78 -2.58
CA ALA A 70 -9.71 -1.39 -2.04
C ALA A 70 -9.84 -1.72 -0.55
N ARG A 71 -9.42 -2.93 -0.15
CA ARG A 71 -9.35 -3.34 1.26
C ARG A 71 -8.43 -2.43 2.07
N LEU A 72 -7.26 -2.07 1.53
CA LEU A 72 -6.34 -1.16 2.19
C LEU A 72 -6.96 0.24 2.39
N LYS A 73 -7.68 0.77 1.39
CA LYS A 73 -8.43 2.04 1.51
C LYS A 73 -9.50 1.96 2.59
N GLU A 74 -10.23 0.86 2.69
CA GLU A 74 -11.23 0.64 3.72
C GLU A 74 -10.61 0.68 5.13
N ILE A 75 -9.52 -0.07 5.33
CA ILE A 75 -8.81 -0.14 6.62
C ILE A 75 -8.25 1.23 7.00
N THR A 76 -7.69 1.96 6.04
CA THR A 76 -7.07 3.27 6.26
C THR A 76 -8.03 4.45 6.21
N SER A 77 -9.32 4.22 6.00
CA SER A 77 -10.35 5.27 5.97
C SER A 77 -10.57 5.94 7.33
N SER A 78 -10.25 5.25 8.43
CA SER A 78 -10.36 5.79 9.78
C SER A 78 -9.33 5.19 10.72
N ARG A 79 -8.98 5.91 11.79
CA ARG A 79 -8.09 5.39 12.84
C ARG A 79 -8.69 4.15 13.52
N GLU A 80 -10.01 4.12 13.72
CA GLU A 80 -10.67 3.00 14.38
C GLU A 80 -10.61 1.72 13.55
N ASN A 81 -10.72 1.85 12.22
CA ASN A 81 -10.56 0.73 11.30
C ASN A 81 -9.14 0.18 11.33
N VAL A 82 -8.13 1.07 11.27
CA VAL A 82 -6.72 0.67 11.41
C VAL A 82 -6.48 -0.02 12.74
N LYS A 83 -6.99 0.52 13.85
CA LYS A 83 -6.84 -0.04 15.19
C LYS A 83 -7.49 -1.43 15.28
N THR A 84 -8.72 -1.56 14.79
CA THR A 84 -9.46 -2.81 14.74
C THR A 84 -8.68 -3.85 13.93
N PHE A 85 -8.26 -3.50 12.72
CA PHE A 85 -7.47 -4.38 11.88
C PHE A 85 -6.15 -4.79 12.55
N TYR A 86 -5.45 -3.85 13.18
CA TYR A 86 -4.20 -4.11 13.87
C TYR A 86 -4.35 -5.13 15.01
N PHE A 87 -5.36 -4.97 15.86
CA PHE A 87 -5.54 -5.85 17.01
C PHE A 87 -6.24 -7.17 16.67
N THR A 88 -7.03 -7.24 15.60
CA THR A 88 -7.74 -8.46 15.20
C THR A 88 -6.96 -9.32 14.21
N ILE A 89 -6.16 -8.70 13.33
CA ILE A 89 -5.37 -9.37 12.29
C ILE A 89 -3.89 -9.30 12.67
N CYS A 90 -3.27 -8.12 12.66
CA CYS A 90 -1.81 -7.99 12.76
C CYS A 90 -1.18 -8.46 14.08
N LYS A 91 -1.96 -8.51 15.17
CA LYS A 91 -1.52 -8.99 16.49
C LYS A 91 -1.98 -10.40 16.82
N THR A 92 -2.65 -11.07 15.89
CA THR A 92 -3.12 -12.43 16.08
C THR A 92 -2.55 -13.33 14.98
N GLU A 93 -2.87 -14.62 15.05
CA GLU A 93 -2.57 -15.57 13.98
C GLU A 93 -3.63 -15.56 12.87
N LYS A 94 -4.66 -14.70 12.99
CA LYS A 94 -5.72 -14.59 11.99
C LYS A 94 -5.20 -13.91 10.73
N ARG A 95 -5.66 -14.43 9.59
CA ARG A 95 -5.38 -13.91 8.26
C ARG A 95 -6.55 -13.05 7.81
N ASP A 96 -6.25 -11.96 7.14
CA ASP A 96 -7.25 -11.26 6.34
C ASP A 96 -7.54 -12.08 5.08
N VAL A 97 -8.81 -12.18 4.70
CA VAL A 97 -9.25 -13.00 3.56
C VAL A 97 -8.95 -12.32 2.22
N ASP A 98 -8.82 -11.01 2.21
CA ASP A 98 -8.64 -10.21 0.99
C ASP A 98 -7.15 -10.03 0.68
N PHE A 99 -6.27 -9.98 1.69
CA PHE A 99 -4.83 -9.82 1.48
C PHE A 99 -4.07 -11.11 1.17
N HIS A 100 -3.27 -11.05 0.11
CA HIS A 100 -2.17 -11.97 -0.09
C HIS A 100 -1.17 -11.86 1.09
N ILE A 101 -0.57 -12.98 1.48
CA ILE A 101 0.21 -13.08 2.72
C ILE A 101 1.38 -12.11 2.81
N ASN A 102 2.03 -11.85 1.68
CA ASN A 102 3.14 -10.90 1.64
C ASN A 102 2.66 -9.45 1.78
N ASN A 103 1.49 -9.13 1.25
CA ASN A 103 0.91 -7.80 1.31
C ASN A 103 0.35 -7.51 2.71
N GLU A 104 -0.32 -8.48 3.34
CA GLU A 104 -0.75 -8.36 4.73
C GLU A 104 0.44 -8.08 5.66
N LYS A 105 1.55 -8.81 5.49
CA LYS A 105 2.78 -8.58 6.28
C LYS A 105 3.31 -7.15 6.12
N LYS A 106 3.29 -6.61 4.89
CA LYS A 106 3.70 -5.22 4.61
C LYS A 106 2.77 -4.21 5.27
N VAL A 107 1.47 -4.43 5.18
CA VAL A 107 0.44 -3.60 5.82
C VAL A 107 0.65 -3.61 7.34
N CYS A 108 0.74 -4.79 7.95
CA CYS A 108 0.96 -4.93 9.39
C CYS A 108 2.29 -4.36 9.88
N SER A 109 3.37 -4.52 9.10
CA SER A 109 4.66 -3.90 9.40
C SER A 109 4.56 -2.37 9.38
N THR A 110 3.87 -1.81 8.38
CA THR A 110 3.65 -0.37 8.27
C THR A 110 2.80 0.17 9.42
N ILE A 111 1.66 -0.46 9.70
CA ILE A 111 0.79 -0.09 10.84
C ILE A 111 1.56 -0.15 12.16
N SER A 112 2.43 -1.16 12.34
CA SER A 112 3.26 -1.31 13.55
C SER A 112 4.18 -0.12 13.80
N ARG A 113 4.70 0.53 12.76
CA ARG A 113 5.52 1.76 12.90
C ARG A 113 4.73 2.91 13.53
N TYR A 114 3.42 2.90 13.35
CA TYR A 114 2.48 3.88 13.89
C TYR A 114 1.76 3.40 15.14
N ALA A 115 2.09 2.22 15.69
CA ALA A 115 1.33 1.60 16.79
C ALA A 115 1.21 2.48 18.05
N ASN A 116 2.25 3.25 18.38
CA ASN A 116 2.25 4.18 19.53
C ASN A 116 1.27 5.35 19.35
N MET A 117 0.73 5.50 18.16
CA MET A 117 -0.18 6.55 17.75
C MET A 117 -1.60 6.04 17.46
N LEU A 118 -1.82 4.72 17.45
CA LEU A 118 -3.10 4.08 17.21
C LEU A 118 -4.07 4.20 18.38
#